data_AF-A0A371Q318-F1
#
_entry.id   AF-A0A371Q318-F1
#
_cell.length_a   1.000
_cell.length_b   1.000
_cell.length_c   1.000
_cell.angle_alpha   90.00
_cell.angle_beta   90.00
_cell.angle_gamma   90.00
#
_symmetry.space_group_name_H-M   'P 1'
#
loop_
_entity.id
_entity.type
_entity.pdbx_description
1 polymer ?
#
loop_
_entity_poly.entity_id
_entity_poly.type
_entity_poly.pdbx_seq_one_letter_code
_entity_poly.pdbx_strand_id
1 'polypeptide(L)'
;MSTRTHAPLSPCRHATRMTTPSIQRPTTTAFFVQAAVSFGLSLAALMIGIIKMPVGPWERGFLALGLVFVVSSAFTLAKCVRDRQEVEEVTNRVDKARIDKLLIEQDVFKPGQI
;
A
#
# COMPACT_ATOMS: atom_id res chain seq x y z
N MET A 1 -22.68 55.32 -28.45
CA MET A 1 -23.70 54.54 -27.71
C MET A 1 -23.45 53.06 -28.02
N SER A 2 -22.34 52.46 -27.61
CA SER A 2 -22.07 51.81 -26.31
C SER A 2 -23.18 50.85 -25.86
N THR A 3 -23.00 49.56 -26.16
CA THR A 3 -23.49 48.49 -25.29
C THR A 3 -22.53 47.31 -25.37
N ARG A 4 -21.73 47.20 -24.30
CA ARG A 4 -20.92 46.04 -23.93
C ARG A 4 -21.83 44.81 -23.80
N THR A 5 -21.58 43.76 -24.55
CA THR A 5 -22.10 42.43 -24.23
C THR A 5 -21.00 41.67 -23.50
N HIS A 6 -21.24 41.46 -22.21
CA HIS A 6 -20.36 40.79 -21.26
C HIS A 6 -20.09 39.34 -21.65
N ALA A 7 -18.80 38.98 -21.71
CA ALA A 7 -18.36 37.59 -21.61
C ALA A 7 -18.53 37.10 -20.16
N PRO A 8 -19.19 35.96 -19.91
CA PRO A 8 -19.00 35.25 -18.66
C PRO A 8 -17.71 34.42 -18.77
N LEU A 9 -16.64 34.92 -18.16
CA LEU A 9 -15.46 34.12 -17.87
C LEU A 9 -15.89 32.94 -17.00
N SER A 10 -15.91 31.75 -17.60
CA SER A 10 -16.07 30.49 -16.88
C SER A 10 -14.97 30.40 -15.83
N PRO A 11 -15.27 30.22 -14.53
CA PRO A 11 -14.22 29.97 -13.55
C PRO A 11 -13.67 28.57 -13.84
N CYS A 12 -12.48 28.52 -14.44
CA CYS A 12 -11.60 27.37 -14.40
C CYS A 12 -11.42 26.98 -12.93
N ARG A 13 -12.26 26.07 -12.44
CA ARG A 13 -12.03 25.35 -11.20
C ARG A 13 -10.81 24.47 -11.46
N HIS A 14 -9.63 25.04 -11.28
CA HIS A 14 -8.43 24.27 -10.99
C HIS A 14 -8.74 23.48 -9.72
N ALA A 15 -9.20 22.25 -9.91
CA ALA A 15 -9.23 21.24 -8.89
C ALA A 15 -7.76 20.96 -8.52
N THR A 16 -7.23 21.78 -7.61
CA THR A 16 -5.99 21.49 -6.90
C THR A 16 -6.22 20.17 -6.17
N ARG A 17 -5.88 19.06 -6.82
CA ARG A 17 -5.75 17.76 -6.19
C ARG A 17 -4.65 17.93 -5.14
N MET A 18 -5.05 18.23 -3.91
CA MET A 18 -4.17 18.13 -2.75
C MET A 18 -3.76 16.66 -2.63
N THR A 19 -2.65 16.30 -3.25
CA THR A 19 -1.92 15.07 -2.97
C THR A 19 -1.45 15.17 -1.53
N THR A 20 -2.28 14.67 -0.63
CA THR A 20 -1.92 14.52 0.78
C THR A 20 -0.66 13.66 0.81
N PRO A 21 0.47 14.16 1.36
CA PRO A 21 1.65 13.31 1.53
C PRO A 21 1.24 12.18 2.48
N SER A 22 1.21 10.95 1.97
CA SER A 22 1.00 9.78 2.80
C SER A 22 2.16 9.73 3.81
N ILE A 23 1.84 9.96 5.09
CA ILE A 23 2.77 9.68 6.20
C ILE A 23 2.97 8.16 6.18
N GLN A 24 3.99 7.70 5.47
CA GLN A 24 4.47 6.34 5.57
C GLN A 24 5.14 6.21 6.93
N ARG A 25 4.42 5.62 7.88
CA ARG A 25 5.00 5.24 9.17
C ARG A 25 5.88 4.03 8.91
N PRO A 26 7.19 4.09 9.16
CA PRO A 26 8.04 2.91 9.02
C PRO A 26 7.49 1.83 9.95
N THR A 27 7.14 0.68 9.37
CA THR A 27 6.66 -0.47 10.11
C THR A 27 7.83 -1.00 10.95
N THR A 28 7.80 -0.73 12.26
CA THR A 28 8.87 -1.19 13.15
C THR A 28 8.88 -2.72 13.16
N THR A 29 10.06 -3.35 13.16
CA THR A 29 10.23 -4.82 13.19
C THR A 29 9.47 -5.49 14.33
N ALA A 30 9.25 -4.79 15.45
CA ALA A 30 8.46 -5.25 16.59
C ALA A 30 7.00 -5.61 16.23
N PHE A 31 6.31 -4.79 15.42
CA PHE A 31 4.94 -5.06 15.00
C PHE A 31 4.86 -6.25 14.04
N PHE A 32 5.87 -6.45 13.19
CA PHE A 32 5.95 -7.60 12.31
C PHE A 32 6.12 -8.91 13.10
N VAL A 33 7.01 -8.92 14.09
CA VAL A 33 7.21 -10.08 14.98
C VAL A 33 5.92 -10.39 15.76
N GLN A 34 5.25 -9.38 16.31
CA GLN A 34 3.97 -9.58 16.99
C GLN A 34 2.92 -10.21 16.06
N ALA A 35 2.78 -9.69 14.83
CA ALA A 35 1.85 -10.24 13.86
C ALA A 35 2.17 -11.71 13.54
N ALA A 36 3.46 -12.04 13.34
CA ALA A 36 3.90 -13.41 13.09
C ALA A 36 3.57 -14.36 14.26
N VAL A 37 3.77 -13.92 15.50
CA VAL A 37 3.42 -14.70 16.69
C VAL A 37 1.91 -14.94 16.77
N SER A 38 1.09 -13.90 16.54
CA SER A 38 -0.38 -14.02 16.58
C SER A 38 -0.92 -14.95 15.50
N PHE A 39 -0.29 -14.93 14.31
CA PHE A 39 -0.59 -15.84 13.23
C PHE A 39 -0.24 -17.30 13.59
N GLY A 40 0.95 -17.52 14.15
CA GLY A 40 1.38 -18.84 14.59
C GLY A 40 0.45 -19.43 15.66
N LEU A 41 0.04 -18.62 16.63
CA LEU A 41 -0.92 -19.04 17.66
C LEU A 41 -2.29 -19.39 17.05
N SER A 42 -2.79 -18.59 16.11
CA SER A 42 -4.05 -18.85 15.41
C SER A 42 -3.99 -20.14 14.57
N LEU A 43 -2.88 -20.37 13.89
CA LEU A 43 -2.64 -21.59 13.11
C LEU A 43 -2.59 -22.83 14.02
N ALA A 44 -1.90 -22.74 15.16
CA ALA A 44 -1.87 -23.80 16.16
C ALA A 44 -3.26 -24.10 16.72
N ALA A 45 -4.05 -23.07 17.04
CA ALA A 45 -5.42 -23.24 17.51
C ALA A 45 -6.31 -23.99 16.49
N LEU A 46 -6.21 -23.65 15.20
CA LEU A 46 -6.92 -24.38 14.14
C LEU A 46 -6.46 -25.83 14.01
N MET A 47 -5.15 -26.08 14.02
CA MET A 47 -4.59 -27.43 13.98
C MET A 47 -5.07 -28.28 15.17
N ILE A 48 -5.08 -27.72 16.38
CA ILE A 48 -5.61 -28.39 17.57
C ILE A 48 -7.11 -28.68 17.40
N GLY A 49 -7.88 -27.74 16.83
CA GLY A 49 -9.30 -27.96 16.52
C GLY A 49 -9.53 -29.13 15.57
N ILE A 50 -8.71 -29.25 14.51
CA ILE A 50 -8.77 -30.37 13.56
C ILE A 50 -8.44 -31.70 14.25
N ILE A 51 -7.48 -31.72 15.18
CA ILE A 51 -7.08 -32.95 15.90
C ILE A 51 -8.15 -33.37 16.93
N LYS A 52 -8.79 -32.40 17.60
CA LYS A 52 -9.80 -32.65 18.64
C LYS A 52 -11.16 -33.04 18.09
N MET A 53 -11.41 -32.85 16.79
CA MET A 53 -12.67 -33.23 16.15
C MET A 53 -12.77 -34.76 15.99
N PRO A 54 -13.89 -35.40 16.39
CA PRO A 54 -14.11 -36.84 16.24
C PRO A 54 -14.52 -37.17 14.80
N VAL A 55 -13.59 -37.00 13.87
CA VAL A 55 -13.74 -37.36 12.44
C VAL A 55 -12.83 -38.53 12.08
N GLY A 56 -13.13 -39.20 10.97
CA GLY A 56 -12.29 -40.28 10.47
C GLY A 56 -10.86 -39.79 10.12
N PRO A 57 -9.87 -40.71 10.12
CA PRO A 57 -8.47 -40.35 9.86
C PRO A 57 -8.27 -39.74 8.47
N TRP A 58 -9.09 -40.16 7.50
CA TRP A 58 -9.01 -39.73 6.11
C TRP A 58 -9.50 -38.29 5.91
N GLU A 59 -10.67 -37.96 6.48
CA GLU A 59 -11.27 -36.64 6.46
C GLU A 59 -10.38 -35.63 7.18
N ARG A 60 -9.79 -36.05 8.31
CA ARG A 60 -8.80 -35.23 9.03
C ARG A 60 -7.57 -34.92 8.18
N GLY A 61 -7.10 -35.89 7.40
CA GLY A 61 -5.98 -35.70 6.46
C GLY A 61 -6.30 -34.68 5.37
N PHE A 62 -7.49 -34.76 4.78
CA PHE A 62 -7.96 -33.80 3.77
C PHE A 62 -8.04 -32.37 4.32
N LEU A 63 -8.64 -32.21 5.51
CA LEU A 63 -8.73 -30.92 6.20
C LEU A 63 -7.35 -30.35 6.54
N ALA A 64 -6.44 -31.19 7.05
CA ALA A 64 -5.07 -30.77 7.37
C ALA A 64 -4.30 -30.33 6.12
N LEU A 65 -4.38 -31.10 5.03
CA LEU A 65 -3.76 -30.74 3.74
C LEU A 65 -4.33 -29.43 3.19
N GLY A 66 -5.66 -29.26 3.24
CA GLY A 66 -6.33 -28.04 2.83
C GLY A 66 -5.89 -26.82 3.65
N LEU A 67 -5.78 -26.98 4.98
CA LEU A 67 -5.28 -25.93 5.87
C LEU A 67 -3.84 -25.53 5.53
N VAL A 68 -2.94 -26.50 5.35
CA VAL A 68 -1.53 -26.21 4.99
C VAL A 68 -1.45 -25.53 3.63
N PHE A 69 -2.23 -25.99 2.65
CA PHE A 69 -2.24 -25.44 1.30
C PHE A 69 -2.77 -24.00 1.25
N VAL A 70 -3.89 -23.72 1.91
CA VAL A 70 -4.48 -22.37 1.94
C VAL A 70 -3.57 -21.40 2.67
N VAL A 71 -2.94 -21.82 3.77
CA VAL A 71 -1.99 -21.00 4.55
C VAL A 71 -0.76 -20.65 3.73
N SER A 72 -0.17 -21.63 3.04
CA SER A 72 1.00 -21.41 2.16
C SER A 72 0.68 -20.41 1.04
N SER A 73 -0.48 -20.59 0.39
CA SER A 73 -0.95 -19.70 -0.67
C SER A 73 -1.22 -18.27 -0.16
N ALA A 74 -1.91 -18.13 0.96
CA ALA A 74 -2.20 -16.83 1.58
C ALA A 74 -0.93 -16.09 2.01
N PHE A 75 0.06 -16.81 2.55
CA PHE A 75 1.35 -16.22 2.93
C PHE A 75 2.16 -15.75 1.72
N THR A 76 2.12 -16.51 0.61
CA THR A 76 2.75 -16.10 -0.65
C THR A 76 2.10 -14.84 -1.20
N LEU A 77 0.77 -14.79 -1.23
CA LEU A 77 0.03 -13.59 -1.62
C LEU A 77 0.36 -12.40 -0.72
N ALA A 78 0.46 -12.60 0.60
CA ALA A 78 0.84 -11.56 1.54
C ALA A 78 2.26 -11.02 1.29
N LYS A 79 3.22 -11.89 0.93
CA LYS A 79 4.54 -11.43 0.47
C LYS A 79 4.43 -10.61 -0.79
N CYS A 80 3.74 -11.09 -1.82
CA CYS A 80 3.57 -10.32 -3.06
C CYS A 80 2.94 -8.93 -2.82
N VAL A 81 2.00 -8.82 -1.88
CA VAL A 81 1.43 -7.53 -1.48
C VAL A 81 2.47 -6.63 -0.80
N ARG A 82 3.30 -7.18 0.09
CA ARG A 82 4.40 -6.43 0.73
C ARG A 82 5.48 -6.02 -0.27
N ASP A 83 5.90 -6.93 -1.15
CA ASP A 83 6.91 -6.68 -2.18
C ASP A 83 6.46 -5.52 -3.09
N ARG A 84 5.15 -5.41 -3.38
CA ARG A 84 4.60 -4.24 -4.11
C ARG A 84 4.69 -2.93 -3.33
N GLN A 85 4.45 -2.95 -2.02
CA GLN A 85 4.58 -1.77 -1.17
C GLN A 85 6.03 -1.28 -1.11
N GLU A 86 6.99 -2.21 -1.04
CA GLU A 86 8.43 -1.88 -1.06
C GLU A 86 8.86 -1.28 -2.41
N VAL A 87 8.41 -1.84 -3.53
CA VAL A 87 8.69 -1.29 -4.88
C VAL A 87 8.09 0.12 -5.05
N GLU A 88 6.86 0.33 -4.57
CA GLU A 88 6.20 1.65 -4.62
C GLU A 88 6.93 2.70 -3.76
N GLU A 89 7.38 2.33 -2.57
CA GLU A 89 8.17 3.21 -1.69
C GLU A 89 9.49 3.63 -2.36
N VAL A 90 10.24 2.68 -2.93
CA VAL A 90 11.52 2.96 -3.59
C VAL A 90 11.32 3.88 -4.80
N THR A 91 10.31 3.60 -5.63
CA THR A 91 10.01 4.40 -6.82
C THR A 91 9.64 5.83 -6.43
N ASN A 92 8.77 6.00 -5.43
CA ASN A 92 8.40 7.33 -4.92
C ASN A 92 9.59 8.13 -4.38
N ARG A 93 10.58 7.49 -3.75
CA ARG A 93 11.79 8.16 -3.28
C ARG A 93 12.68 8.63 -4.43
N VAL A 94 12.82 7.80 -5.47
CA VAL A 94 13.57 8.16 -6.69
C VAL A 94 12.85 9.30 -7.42
N ASP A 95 11.54 9.23 -7.57
CA ASP A 95 10.73 10.28 -8.18
C ASP A 95 10.87 11.60 -7.41
N LYS A 96 10.80 11.58 -6.07
CA LYS A 96 11.06 12.77 -5.25
C LYS A 96 12.44 13.37 -5.51
N ALA A 97 13.50 12.55 -5.54
CA ALA A 97 14.85 13.02 -5.82
C ALA A 97 15.00 13.56 -7.26
N ARG A 98 14.30 12.96 -8.22
CA ARG A 98 14.29 13.40 -9.62
C ARG A 98 13.55 14.72 -9.78
N ILE A 99 12.39 14.86 -9.16
CA ILE A 99 11.61 16.10 -9.14
C ILE A 99 12.38 17.21 -8.43
N ASP A 100 13.04 16.91 -7.31
CA ASP A 100 13.90 17.86 -6.59
C ASP A 100 15.08 18.34 -7.45
N LYS A 101 15.72 17.42 -8.20
CA LYS A 101 16.73 17.79 -9.21
C LYS A 101 16.16 18.72 -10.28
N LEU A 102 14.99 18.40 -10.84
CA LEU A 102 14.35 19.26 -11.85
C LEU A 102 14.00 20.64 -11.29
N LEU A 103 13.56 20.73 -10.03
CA LEU A 103 13.31 22.00 -9.35
C LEU A 103 14.58 22.83 -9.18
N ILE A 104 15.70 22.21 -8.81
CA ILE A 104 17.00 22.87 -8.66
C ILE A 104 17.55 23.33 -10.02
N GLU A 105 17.41 22.51 -11.06
CA GLU A 105 17.86 22.87 -12.42
C GLU A 105 16.96 23.95 -13.06
N GLN A 106 15.69 24.02 -12.67
CA GLN A 106 14.69 24.98 -13.17
C GLN A 106 14.58 26.24 -12.30
N ASP A 107 15.67 26.65 -11.62
CA ASP A 107 15.81 28.00 -11.03
C ASP A 107 15.96 29.09 -12.13
N VAL A 108 14.97 29.08 -13.03
CA VAL A 108 14.59 30.00 -14.10
C VAL A 108 13.66 31.10 -13.53
N PHE A 109 13.40 31.14 -12.22
CA PHE A 109 12.73 32.28 -11.60
C PHE A 109 13.76 33.28 -11.10
N LYS A 110 14.51 33.89 -12.03
CA LYS A 110 15.06 35.23 -11.80
C LYS A 110 13.90 36.23 -11.92
N PRO A 111 13.40 36.86 -10.83
CA PRO A 111 12.49 37.98 -10.95
C PRO A 111 13.29 39.21 -11.42
N GLY A 112 13.49 39.36 -12.73
CA GLY A 112 14.26 40.50 -13.24
C GLY A 112 14.40 40.65 -14.76
N GLN A 113 13.55 39.99 -15.56
CA GLN A 113 13.49 40.21 -17.01
C GLN A 113 12.04 40.33 -17.47
N ILE A 114 11.35 41.37 -17.00
CA ILE A 114 10.27 42.06 -17.72
C ILE A 114 10.49 43.56 -17.48
#